data_AF-A0A401Q2V4-F1
#
_entry.id   AF-A0A401Q2V4-F1
#
_cell.length_a   1.000
_cell.length_b   1.000
_cell.length_c   1.000
_cell.angle_alpha   90.00
_cell.angle_beta   90.00
_cell.angle_gamma   90.00
#
_symmetry.space_group_name_H-M   'P 1'
#
loop_
_entity.id
_entity.type
_entity.pdbx_description
1 polymer ?
#
loop_
_entity_poly.entity_id
_entity_poly.type
_entity_poly.pdbx_seq_one_letter_code
_entity_poly.pdbx_strand_id
1 'polypeptide(L)'
;MAMGQEWLHEEELTDYFTQNASLAGAVTVWQFLQMMQSGRFTKSASKESLALGIQSVYEELVLDVMQKGYMWKKGHVRRNWNERWFVLKTSHIHYYVNEDLKEKKGEIQLDMDSTVEVLPDKEGKRCLFCIKTANRTFELSASDTKRRQEWIDKHELDPDDLE
;
A
#
# COMPACT_ATOMS: atom_id res chain seq x y z
N MET A 1 13.21 24.00 0.60
CA MET A 1 14.02 23.08 1.42
C MET A 1 13.07 22.33 2.34
N ALA A 2 12.65 21.13 1.94
CA ALA A 2 11.93 20.22 2.81
C ALA A 2 12.99 19.26 3.35
N MET A 3 13.40 19.47 4.61
CA MET A 3 14.29 18.55 5.30
C MET A 3 13.56 17.21 5.37
N GLY A 4 14.09 16.21 4.68
CA GLY A 4 13.63 14.83 4.82
C GLY A 4 13.70 14.49 6.31
N GLN A 5 12.60 14.00 6.86
CA GLN A 5 12.62 13.46 8.20
C GLN A 5 13.54 12.24 8.15
N GLU A 6 14.74 12.38 8.73
CA GLU A 6 15.67 11.29 8.98
C GLU A 6 14.94 10.25 9.82
N TRP A 7 14.65 9.11 9.21
CA TRP A 7 14.36 7.89 9.95
C TRP A 7 15.51 7.66 10.93
N LEU A 8 15.18 7.25 12.15
CA LEU A 8 16.16 6.85 13.17
C LEU A 8 17.23 5.97 12.54
N HIS A 9 18.50 6.22 12.88
CA HIS A 9 19.65 5.43 12.46
C HIS A 9 19.31 3.94 12.57
N GLU A 10 19.28 3.25 11.44
CA GLU A 10 19.10 1.79 11.29
C GLU A 10 20.02 1.01 12.27
N GLU A 11 21.14 1.62 12.63
CA GLU A 11 22.09 1.17 13.65
C GLU A 11 21.48 1.03 15.06
N GLU A 12 20.62 1.94 15.53
CA GLU A 12 20.03 1.83 16.88
C GLU A 12 19.01 0.68 16.99
N LEU A 13 18.26 0.43 15.92
CA LEU A 13 17.36 -0.72 15.82
C LEU A 13 18.16 -2.03 15.77
N THR A 14 19.19 -2.05 14.93
CA THR A 14 20.08 -3.20 14.78
C THR A 14 20.79 -3.53 16.10
N ASP A 15 21.30 -2.52 16.81
CA ASP A 15 21.93 -2.68 18.13
C ASP A 15 20.94 -3.20 19.18
N TYR A 16 19.70 -2.71 19.17
CA TYR A 16 18.66 -3.18 20.09
C TYR A 16 18.30 -4.64 19.84
N PHE A 17 18.14 -5.05 18.58
CA PHE A 17 17.89 -6.46 18.24
C PHE A 17 19.09 -7.36 18.58
N THR A 18 20.31 -6.87 18.37
CA THR A 18 21.54 -7.59 18.74
C THR A 18 21.66 -7.79 20.25
N GLN A 19 21.27 -6.79 21.04
CA GLN A 19 21.24 -6.87 22.52
C GLN A 19 20.07 -7.71 23.05
N ASN A 20 19.00 -7.87 22.26
CA ASN A 20 17.80 -8.63 22.62
C ASN A 20 17.61 -9.80 21.65
N ALA A 21 18.51 -10.78 21.71
CA ALA A 21 18.51 -11.96 20.82
C ALA A 21 17.18 -12.75 20.81
N SER A 22 16.33 -12.59 21.84
CA SER A 22 14.97 -13.15 21.86
C SER A 22 13.99 -12.50 20.85
N LEU A 23 14.40 -11.42 20.18
CA LEU A 23 13.63 -10.71 19.16
C LEU A 23 14.08 -11.04 17.73
N ALA A 24 15.02 -11.97 17.55
CA ALA A 24 15.71 -12.23 16.27
C ALA A 24 14.85 -12.84 15.13
N GLY A 25 13.53 -12.96 15.31
CA GLY A 25 12.61 -13.49 14.29
C GLY A 25 11.44 -12.56 14.04
N ALA A 26 10.62 -12.33 15.07
CA ALA A 26 9.51 -11.39 15.02
C ALA A 26 9.27 -10.80 16.41
N VAL A 27 8.99 -9.50 16.47
CA VAL A 27 8.64 -8.81 17.72
C VAL A 27 7.16 -9.07 17.99
N THR A 28 6.84 -9.62 19.16
CA THR A 28 5.44 -9.70 19.58
C THR A 28 4.87 -8.30 19.78
N VAL A 29 3.55 -8.13 19.64
CA VAL A 29 2.88 -6.84 19.88
C VAL A 29 3.24 -6.25 21.26
N TRP A 30 3.38 -7.08 22.30
CA TRP A 30 3.76 -6.63 23.64
C TRP A 30 5.19 -6.13 23.73
N GLN A 31 6.14 -6.80 23.07
CA GLN A 31 7.53 -6.35 23.00
C GLN A 31 7.63 -5.04 22.19
N PHE A 32 6.86 -4.91 21.11
CA PHE A 32 6.78 -3.66 20.36
C PHE A 32 6.22 -2.53 21.22
N LEU A 33 5.13 -2.77 21.96
CA LEU A 33 4.57 -1.78 22.86
C LEU A 33 5.57 -1.38 23.97
N GLN A 34 6.35 -2.33 24.52
CA GLN A 34 7.41 -2.03 25.47
C GLN A 34 8.54 -1.21 24.83
N MET A 35 8.94 -1.52 23.60
CA MET A 35 9.90 -0.72 22.84
C MET A 35 9.42 0.72 22.65
N MET A 36 8.16 0.91 22.25
CA MET A 36 7.57 2.24 22.07
C MET A 36 7.42 2.99 23.41
N GLN A 37 7.04 2.29 24.49
CA GLN A 37 6.94 2.86 25.84
C GLN A 37 8.29 3.23 26.45
N SER A 38 9.39 2.58 26.03
CA SER A 38 10.74 2.92 26.50
C SER A 38 11.15 4.35 26.14
N GLY A 39 10.43 4.98 25.20
CA GLY A 39 10.73 6.31 24.68
C GLY A 39 12.00 6.35 23.83
N ARG A 40 12.77 5.26 23.77
CA ARG A 40 14.06 5.17 23.08
C ARG A 40 13.92 5.42 21.58
N PHE A 41 12.82 4.94 21.00
CA PHE A 41 12.50 5.05 19.56
C PHE A 41 11.48 6.15 19.24
N THR A 42 11.04 6.93 20.23
CA THR A 42 10.04 7.99 20.03
C THR A 42 10.51 9.35 20.53
N LYS A 43 11.76 9.47 20.99
CA LYS A 43 12.33 10.70 21.57
C LYS A 43 12.23 11.93 20.65
N SER A 44 12.21 11.73 19.33
CA SER A 44 12.05 12.77 18.31
C SER A 44 10.74 12.70 17.53
N ALA A 45 9.94 11.65 17.72
CA ALA A 45 8.69 11.46 16.98
C ALA A 45 7.56 12.24 17.65
N SER A 46 6.85 13.06 16.88
CA SER A 46 5.65 13.72 17.39
C SER A 46 4.55 12.68 17.66
N LYS A 47 3.57 13.04 18.49
CA LYS A 47 2.41 12.16 18.74
C LYS A 47 1.68 11.81 17.44
N GLU A 48 1.66 12.75 16.50
CA GLU A 48 1.08 12.59 15.18
C GLU A 48 1.86 11.57 14.35
N SER A 49 3.19 11.63 14.31
CA SER A 49 4.02 10.64 13.60
C SER A 49 3.83 9.23 14.17
N LEU A 50 3.76 9.09 15.48
CA LEU A 50 3.49 7.82 16.14
C LEU A 50 2.10 7.28 15.77
N ALA A 51 1.07 8.13 15.82
CA ALA A 51 -0.29 7.76 15.46
C ALA A 51 -0.38 7.31 13.99
N LEU A 52 0.30 8.00 13.07
CA LEU A 52 0.38 7.61 11.66
C LEU A 52 1.08 6.26 11.48
N GLY A 53 2.16 6.01 12.21
CA GLY A 53 2.85 4.71 12.19
C GLY A 53 1.97 3.57 12.68
N ILE A 54 1.31 3.75 13.83
CA ILE A 54 0.37 2.74 14.38
C ILE A 54 -0.79 2.50 13.41
N GLN A 55 -1.34 3.57 12.83
CA GLN A 55 -2.42 3.46 11.86
C GLN A 55 -1.97 2.68 10.62
N SER A 56 -0.76 2.92 10.11
CA SER A 56 -0.20 2.18 8.98
C SER A 56 -0.08 0.69 9.27
N VAL A 57 0.45 0.33 10.45
CA VAL A 57 0.59 -1.06 10.89
C VAL A 57 -0.77 -1.74 11.05
N TYR A 58 -1.76 -1.03 11.62
CA TYR A 58 -3.12 -1.55 11.76
C TYR A 58 -3.78 -1.81 10.40
N GLU A 59 -3.62 -0.90 9.45
CA GLU A 59 -4.18 -1.07 8.11
C GLU A 59 -3.57 -2.25 7.36
N GLU A 60 -2.26 -2.45 7.48
CA GLU A 60 -1.56 -3.57 6.86
C GLU A 60 -1.92 -4.91 7.54
N LEU A 61 -1.76 -5.01 8.85
CA LEU A 61 -1.88 -6.29 9.57
C LEU A 61 -3.32 -6.69 9.91
N VAL A 62 -4.21 -5.73 10.14
CA VAL A 62 -5.60 -6.01 10.58
C VAL A 62 -6.59 -5.80 9.45
N LEU A 63 -6.41 -4.77 8.63
CA LEU A 63 -7.32 -4.48 7.52
C LEU A 63 -6.87 -5.08 6.19
N ASP A 64 -5.69 -5.70 6.13
CA ASP A 64 -5.11 -6.33 4.95
C ASP A 64 -4.99 -5.35 3.76
N VAL A 65 -4.61 -4.10 4.06
CA VAL A 65 -4.43 -3.07 3.05
C VAL A 65 -2.99 -3.10 2.58
N MET A 66 -2.77 -3.64 1.39
CA MET A 66 -1.44 -3.75 0.81
C MET A 66 -1.02 -2.43 0.14
N GLN A 67 -1.93 -1.76 -0.55
CA GLN A 67 -1.64 -0.49 -1.23
C GLN A 67 -2.88 0.39 -1.30
N LYS A 68 -2.69 1.71 -1.20
CA LYS A 68 -3.77 2.68 -1.40
C LYS A 68 -3.27 3.95 -2.06
N GLY A 69 -4.12 4.63 -2.80
CA GLY A 69 -3.73 5.82 -3.55
C GLY A 69 -4.72 6.25 -4.62
N TYR A 70 -4.59 7.50 -5.06
CA TYR A 70 -5.32 8.00 -6.21
C TYR A 70 -4.76 7.43 -7.51
N MET A 71 -5.66 6.96 -8.38
CA MET A 71 -5.34 6.58 -9.75
C MET A 71 -6.47 7.02 -10.68
N TRP A 72 -6.11 7.22 -11.95
CA TRP A 72 -7.08 7.46 -13.00
C TRP A 72 -7.60 6.14 -13.54
N LYS A 73 -8.92 6.01 -13.61
CA LYS A 73 -9.61 4.82 -14.09
C LYS A 73 -10.44 5.13 -15.32
N LYS A 74 -10.35 4.28 -16.35
CA LYS A 74 -11.25 4.37 -17.50
C LYS A 74 -12.63 3.79 -17.18
N GLY A 75 -13.67 4.55 -17.49
CA GLY A 75 -15.06 4.09 -17.45
C GLY A 75 -15.30 2.99 -18.48
N HIS A 76 -16.14 2.01 -18.18
CA HIS A 76 -16.41 0.91 -19.13
C HIS A 76 -17.36 1.34 -20.26
N VAL A 77 -18.48 1.97 -19.90
CA VAL A 77 -19.51 2.39 -20.85
C VAL A 77 -19.14 3.70 -21.53
N ARG A 78 -18.96 4.77 -20.75
CA ARG A 78 -18.71 6.13 -21.29
C ARG A 78 -17.24 6.40 -21.61
N ARG A 79 -16.33 5.44 -21.35
CA ARG A 79 -14.87 5.52 -21.62
C ARG A 79 -14.12 6.74 -21.06
N ASN A 80 -14.76 7.60 -20.29
CA ASN A 80 -14.12 8.74 -19.60
C ASN A 80 -13.17 8.27 -18.49
N TRP A 81 -12.04 8.99 -18.35
CA TRP A 81 -11.11 8.82 -17.25
C TRP A 81 -11.60 9.58 -16.02
N ASN A 82 -11.63 8.89 -14.88
CA ASN A 82 -12.00 9.49 -13.60
C ASN A 82 -10.95 9.15 -12.55
N GLU A 83 -10.52 10.14 -11.78
CA GLU A 83 -9.68 9.91 -10.62
C GLU A 83 -10.51 9.26 -9.50
N ARG A 84 -9.96 8.21 -8.89
CA ARG A 84 -10.59 7.46 -7.81
C ARG A 84 -9.53 7.08 -6.79
N TRP A 85 -9.94 6.98 -5.53
CA TRP A 85 -9.10 6.42 -4.48
C TRP A 85 -9.21 4.90 -4.50
N PHE A 86 -8.10 4.21 -4.72
CA PHE A 86 -8.03 2.75 -4.74
C PHE A 86 -7.46 2.22 -3.43
N VAL A 87 -7.94 1.04 -3.02
CA VAL A 87 -7.44 0.27 -1.89
C VAL A 87 -7.30 -1.17 -2.36
N LEU A 88 -6.06 -1.65 -2.50
CA LEU A 88 -5.70 -3.04 -2.78
C LEU A 88 -5.65 -3.82 -1.47
N LYS A 89 -6.33 -4.96 -1.49
CA LYS A 89 -6.25 -6.03 -0.50
C LYS A 89 -5.93 -7.35 -1.19
N THR A 90 -5.68 -8.41 -0.43
CA THR A 90 -5.27 -9.72 -0.96
C THR A 90 -6.15 -10.23 -2.10
N SER A 91 -7.47 -10.16 -1.98
CA SER A 91 -8.40 -10.75 -2.96
C SER A 91 -9.20 -9.76 -3.79
N HIS A 92 -9.02 -8.46 -3.56
CA HIS A 92 -9.86 -7.45 -4.22
C HIS A 92 -9.24 -6.06 -4.15
N ILE A 93 -9.59 -5.25 -5.15
CA ILE A 93 -9.28 -3.83 -5.18
C ILE A 93 -10.59 -3.04 -5.11
N HIS A 94 -10.79 -2.32 -4.02
CA HIS A 94 -11.90 -1.37 -3.91
C HIS A 94 -11.51 -0.02 -4.50
N TYR A 95 -12.49 0.68 -5.07
CA TYR A 95 -12.29 2.07 -5.45
C TYR A 95 -13.47 2.98 -5.05
N TYR A 96 -13.12 4.16 -4.59
CA TYR A 96 -14.01 5.14 -3.97
C TYR A 96 -13.93 6.48 -4.70
N VAL A 97 -14.88 7.36 -4.43
CA VAL A 97 -14.81 8.74 -4.93
C VAL A 97 -13.54 9.44 -4.46
N ASN A 98 -13.19 9.28 -3.19
CA ASN A 98 -12.03 9.89 -2.56
C ASN A 98 -11.53 9.03 -1.38
N GLU A 99 -10.52 9.50 -0.66
CA GLU A 99 -9.85 8.82 0.46
C GLU A 99 -10.66 8.72 1.76
N ASP A 100 -11.85 9.34 1.85
CA ASP A 100 -12.73 9.24 3.03
C ASP A 100 -13.45 7.90 3.17
N LEU A 101 -13.37 7.06 2.11
CA LEU A 101 -13.95 5.71 2.01
C LEU A 101 -15.48 5.65 2.19
N LYS A 102 -16.20 6.79 2.12
CA LYS A 102 -17.65 6.83 2.34
C LYS A 102 -18.44 6.34 1.14
N GLU A 103 -17.98 6.64 -0.07
CA GLU A 103 -18.70 6.32 -1.30
C GLU A 103 -17.93 5.34 -2.18
N LYS A 104 -18.15 4.03 -1.96
CA LYS A 104 -17.61 2.95 -2.79
C LYS A 104 -18.25 2.99 -4.18
N LYS A 105 -17.43 3.06 -5.22
CA LYS A 105 -17.87 3.07 -6.63
C LYS A 105 -17.76 1.71 -7.32
N GLY A 106 -17.06 0.76 -6.71
CA GLY A 106 -17.01 -0.62 -7.14
C GLY A 106 -15.80 -1.34 -6.62
N GLU A 107 -15.58 -2.53 -7.18
CA GLU A 107 -14.48 -3.41 -6.85
C GLU A 107 -13.97 -4.14 -8.09
N ILE A 108 -12.74 -4.61 -7.99
CA ILE A 108 -12.09 -5.53 -8.91
C ILE A 108 -11.79 -6.76 -8.07
N GLN A 109 -12.52 -7.85 -8.29
CA GLN A 109 -12.19 -9.13 -7.66
C GLN A 109 -10.90 -9.65 -8.30
N LEU A 110 -9.93 -10.04 -7.46
CA LEU A 110 -8.70 -10.68 -7.89
C LEU A 110 -8.84 -12.18 -7.66
N ASP A 111 -8.54 -12.96 -8.68
CA ASP A 111 -8.54 -14.43 -8.69
C ASP A 111 -7.27 -14.92 -9.41
N MET A 112 -7.05 -16.24 -9.43
CA MET A 112 -5.86 -16.83 -10.08
C MET A 112 -5.77 -16.53 -11.58
N ASP A 113 -6.88 -16.18 -12.22
CA ASP A 113 -6.93 -15.82 -13.65
C ASP A 113 -6.73 -14.30 -13.86
N SER A 114 -6.62 -13.53 -12.79
CA SER A 114 -6.46 -12.08 -12.85
C SER A 114 -5.03 -11.72 -13.21
N THR A 115 -4.85 -11.00 -14.31
CA THR A 115 -3.51 -10.62 -14.81
C THR A 115 -3.33 -9.13 -14.91
N VAL A 116 -2.09 -8.67 -14.75
CA VAL A 116 -1.72 -7.27 -14.89
C VAL A 116 -0.80 -7.07 -16.08
N GLU A 117 -1.08 -6.07 -16.89
CA GLU A 117 -0.27 -5.76 -18.07
C GLU A 117 0.03 -4.26 -18.15
N VAL A 118 1.29 -3.92 -18.42
CA VAL A 118 1.69 -2.55 -18.73
C VAL A 118 1.15 -2.17 -20.11
N LEU A 119 0.56 -0.98 -20.20
CA LEU A 119 0.02 -0.45 -21.46
C LEU A 119 0.87 0.73 -21.96
N PRO A 120 0.97 0.92 -23.29
CA PRO A 120 1.58 2.12 -23.84
C PRO A 120 0.73 3.36 -23.54
N ASP A 121 1.39 4.51 -23.45
CA ASP A 121 0.75 5.82 -23.26
C ASP A 121 -0.26 6.09 -24.39
N LYS A 122 -1.49 6.48 -24.03
CA LYS A 122 -2.57 6.79 -24.97
C LYS A 122 -3.60 7.73 -24.34
N GLU A 123 -4.40 8.41 -25.18
CA GLU A 123 -5.49 9.30 -24.72
C GLU A 123 -5.03 10.40 -23.75
N GLY A 124 -3.78 10.86 -23.88
CA GLY A 124 -3.17 11.84 -22.97
C GLY A 124 -2.89 11.32 -21.56
N LYS A 125 -3.00 10.01 -21.32
CA LYS A 125 -2.62 9.35 -20.07
C LYS A 125 -1.26 8.67 -20.23
N ARG A 126 -0.49 8.73 -19.15
CA ARG A 126 0.81 8.07 -19.04
C ARG A 126 0.79 7.05 -17.91
N CYS A 127 1.84 6.24 -17.82
CA CYS A 127 2.01 5.27 -16.73
C CYS A 127 0.80 4.33 -16.65
N LEU A 128 0.34 3.91 -17.83
CA LEU A 128 -0.84 3.07 -17.99
C LEU A 128 -0.52 1.61 -17.70
N PHE A 129 -1.51 0.93 -17.16
CA PHE A 129 -1.56 -0.51 -17.00
C PHE A 129 -3.02 -0.96 -17.01
N CYS A 130 -3.26 -2.26 -17.09
CA CYS A 130 -4.59 -2.80 -16.90
C CYS A 130 -4.59 -4.05 -16.05
N ILE A 131 -5.71 -4.25 -15.35
CA ILE A 131 -6.01 -5.47 -14.62
C ILE A 131 -7.10 -6.19 -15.41
N LYS A 132 -6.81 -7.39 -15.89
CA LYS A 132 -7.76 -8.24 -16.59
C LYS A 132 -8.31 -9.24 -15.60
N THR A 133 -9.62 -9.28 -15.45
CA THR A 133 -10.35 -10.33 -14.73
C THR A 133 -11.17 -11.13 -15.72
N ALA A 134 -11.72 -12.27 -15.31
CA ALA A 134 -12.55 -13.13 -16.16
C ALA A 134 -13.68 -12.38 -16.89
N ASN A 135 -14.25 -11.36 -16.25
CA ASN A 135 -15.40 -10.65 -16.78
C ASN A 135 -15.05 -9.29 -17.42
N ARG A 136 -13.87 -8.72 -17.12
CA ARG A 136 -13.61 -7.32 -17.44
C ARG A 136 -12.13 -6.95 -17.39
N THR A 137 -11.73 -6.07 -18.32
CA THR A 137 -10.47 -5.34 -18.24
C THR A 137 -10.66 -3.94 -17.65
N PHE A 138 -9.80 -3.59 -16.70
CA PHE A 138 -9.76 -2.32 -16.01
C PHE A 138 -8.50 -1.56 -16.42
N GLU A 139 -8.65 -0.52 -17.26
CA GLU A 139 -7.53 0.35 -17.62
C GLU A 139 -7.34 1.43 -16.55
N LEU A 140 -6.10 1.54 -16.07
CA LEU A 140 -5.66 2.39 -14.96
C LEU A 140 -4.43 3.20 -15.36
N SER A 141 -4.30 4.40 -14.80
CA SER A 141 -3.13 5.29 -14.95
C SER A 141 -2.71 5.79 -13.58
N ALA A 142 -1.47 5.50 -13.22
CA ALA A 142 -0.82 6.02 -12.01
C ALA A 142 -0.22 7.42 -12.25
N SER A 143 0.19 8.11 -11.18
CA SER A 143 0.83 9.43 -11.26
C SER A 143 2.19 9.39 -11.98
N ASP A 144 2.92 8.29 -11.81
CA ASP A 144 4.28 8.10 -12.31
C ASP A 144 4.62 6.60 -12.42
N THR A 145 5.76 6.31 -13.03
CA THR A 145 6.24 4.94 -13.28
C THR A 145 6.49 4.18 -11.99
N LYS A 146 6.98 4.84 -10.93
CA LYS A 146 7.27 4.20 -9.64
C LYS A 146 5.96 3.73 -9.01
N ARG A 147 4.96 4.61 -8.93
CA ARG A 147 3.63 4.26 -8.42
C ARG A 147 3.00 3.14 -9.22
N ARG A 148 3.07 3.18 -10.56
CA ARG A 148 2.60 2.07 -11.40
C ARG A 148 3.25 0.75 -10.97
N GLN A 149 4.57 0.73 -10.83
CA GLN A 149 5.31 -0.48 -10.46
C GLN A 149 4.89 -0.98 -9.07
N GLU A 150 4.77 -0.10 -8.07
CA GLU A 150 4.29 -0.47 -6.74
C GLU A 150 2.90 -1.14 -6.74
N TRP A 151 2.01 -0.74 -7.66
CA TRP A 151 0.68 -1.36 -7.81
C TRP A 151 0.72 -2.69 -8.57
N ILE A 152 1.68 -2.88 -9.49
CA ILE A 152 1.87 -4.13 -10.21
C ILE A 152 2.51 -5.16 -9.28
N ASP A 153 3.62 -4.81 -8.63
CA ASP A 153 4.38 -5.71 -7.76
C ASP A 153 3.49 -6.26 -6.64
N LYS A 154 2.68 -5.39 -6.00
CA LYS A 154 1.79 -5.80 -4.90
C LYS A 154 0.58 -6.63 -5.34
N HIS A 155 0.22 -6.61 -6.62
CA HIS A 155 -0.78 -7.53 -7.17
C HIS A 155 -0.16 -8.91 -7.44
N GLU A 156 1.12 -8.96 -7.80
CA GLU A 156 1.81 -10.21 -8.14
C GLU A 156 2.35 -10.96 -6.91
N LEU A 157 2.22 -10.41 -5.70
CA LEU A 157 2.57 -11.12 -4.47
C LEU A 157 1.59 -12.29 -4.24
N ASP A 158 2.08 -13.50 -4.47
CA ASP A 158 1.36 -14.75 -4.20
C ASP A 158 1.31 -14.99 -2.68
N PRO A 159 0.15 -15.28 -2.07
CA PRO A 159 0.06 -15.63 -0.65
C PRO A 159 0.95 -16.82 -0.25
N ASP A 160 1.28 -17.70 -1.22
CA ASP A 160 2.09 -18.90 -1.01
C ASP A 160 3.62 -18.62 -0.95
N ASP A 161 4.09 -17.41 -1.27
CA ASP A 161 5.52 -17.03 -1.16
C ASP A 161 5.92 -16.62 0.28
N LEU A 162 5.01 -16.73 1.25
CA LEU A 162 5.21 -16.36 2.66
C LEU A 162 5.23 -17.54 3.65
N GLU A 163 5.24 -18.79 3.16
CA GLU A 163 5.45 -20.02 3.97
C GLU A 163 6.88 -20.60 3.82
#